data_AF-A0AAW6R5Y3-F1
#
_entry.id   AF-A0AAW6R5Y3-F1
#
_cell.length_a   1.000
_cell.length_b   1.000
_cell.length_c   1.000
_cell.angle_alpha   90.00
_cell.angle_beta   90.00
_cell.angle_gamma   90.00
#
_symmetry.space_group_name_H-M   'P 1'
#
loop_
_entity.id
_entity.type
_entity.pdbx_description
1 polymer ?
#
loop_
_entity_poly.entity_id
_entity_poly.type
_entity_poly.pdbx_seq_one_letter_code
_entity_poly.pdbx_strand_id
1 'polypeptide(L)'
;MITTTRILDSLPRSRLFGHIRDYHRARPGHSSRPQTIVSGIQEQDSRDVPGDLLAEWDVQFHPATSADTNDTSEVVGDVLACRTLRRDRHSRTAVLEADSHPVILLATDVLKVRAGDVWEKVMRTVEGGGTLSDVLFENQRREP
;
A
#
# COMPACT_ATOMS: atom_id res chain seq x y z
N MET A 1 30.62 21.63 9.33
CA MET A 1 30.33 20.82 8.13
C MET A 1 29.68 19.53 8.63
N ILE A 2 28.36 19.43 8.61
CA ILE A 2 27.62 18.28 9.14
C ILE A 2 27.40 17.30 7.99
N THR A 3 27.97 16.11 8.12
CA THR A 3 27.89 14.99 7.19
C THR A 3 26.48 14.38 7.24
N THR A 4 25.58 14.87 6.38
CA THR A 4 24.23 14.34 6.17
C THR A 4 24.26 13.16 5.21
N THR A 5 24.73 11.99 5.65
CA THR A 5 24.79 10.77 4.80
C THR A 5 24.41 9.48 5.54
N ARG A 6 23.38 9.52 6.42
CA ARG A 6 22.82 8.29 7.04
C ARG A 6 21.31 8.36 7.32
N ILE A 7 20.52 8.81 6.35
CA ILE A 7 19.05 8.62 6.36
C ILE A 7 18.64 7.83 5.12
N LEU A 8 19.28 6.68 4.91
CA LEU A 8 18.89 5.68 3.92
C LEU A 8 19.01 4.34 4.66
N ASP A 9 17.98 3.50 4.55
CA ASP A 9 17.83 2.16 5.16
C ASP A 9 17.23 2.02 6.57
N SER A 10 16.52 3.00 7.12
CA SER A 10 15.62 2.67 8.23
C SER A 10 14.31 2.12 7.68
N LEU A 11 14.07 0.80 7.84
CA LEU A 11 12.74 0.21 7.68
C LEU A 11 11.72 1.10 8.42
N PRO A 12 10.56 1.40 7.83
CA PRO A 12 9.57 2.25 8.48
C PRO A 12 9.16 1.62 9.82
N ARG A 13 9.30 2.41 10.90
CA ARG A 13 9.02 1.99 12.29
C ARG A 13 7.55 1.63 12.51
N SER A 14 6.66 2.13 11.66
CA SER A 14 5.24 1.81 11.62
C SER A 14 4.86 1.30 10.23
N ARG A 15 3.94 0.34 10.19
CA ARG A 15 3.29 -0.11 8.96
C ARG A 15 1.84 0.32 8.86
N LEU A 16 1.33 0.94 9.91
CA LEU A 16 0.01 1.56 9.93
C LEU A 16 0.21 3.06 10.03
N PHE A 17 -0.32 3.78 9.06
CA PHE A 17 -0.31 5.24 9.01
C PHE A 17 -1.76 5.71 9.12
N GLY A 18 -2.02 6.75 9.92
CA GLY A 18 -3.37 7.31 10.05
C GLY A 18 -3.86 7.94 8.74
N HIS A 19 -2.92 8.50 7.96
CA HIS A 19 -3.17 9.14 6.68
C HIS A 19 -2.02 8.88 5.70
N ILE A 20 -2.31 9.00 4.40
CA ILE A 20 -1.30 8.90 3.33
C ILE A 20 -0.18 9.94 3.47
N ARG A 21 -0.49 11.11 4.04
CA ARG A 21 0.50 12.16 4.34
C ARG A 21 1.53 11.72 5.37
N ASP A 22 1.13 10.92 6.37
CA ASP A 22 2.04 10.42 7.38
C ASP A 22 2.96 9.34 6.81
N TYR A 23 2.44 8.53 5.87
CA TYR A 23 3.26 7.63 5.07
C TYR A 23 4.31 8.41 4.25
N HIS A 24 3.92 9.43 3.48
CA HIS A 24 4.87 10.21 2.68
C HIS A 24 5.90 10.96 3.54
N ARG A 25 5.54 11.37 4.76
CA ARG A 25 6.52 11.91 5.73
C ARG A 25 7.55 10.87 6.16
N ALA A 26 7.13 9.62 6.34
CA ALA A 26 8.02 8.52 6.70
C ALA A 26 8.84 7.98 5.49
N ARG A 27 8.32 8.13 4.27
CA ARG A 27 8.89 7.64 3.01
C ARG A 27 8.90 8.76 1.95
N PRO A 28 9.69 9.83 2.15
CA PRO A 28 9.67 11.00 1.26
C PRO A 28 10.09 10.67 -0.18
N GLY A 29 10.92 9.65 -0.36
CA GLY A 29 11.35 9.15 -1.67
C GLY A 29 10.31 8.32 -2.41
N HIS A 30 9.11 8.09 -1.88
CA HIS A 30 8.08 7.22 -2.46
C HIS A 30 6.76 7.97 -2.62
N SER A 31 6.83 9.16 -3.23
CA SER A 31 5.71 10.10 -3.40
C SER A 31 5.27 10.28 -4.85
N SER A 32 5.81 9.46 -5.76
CA SER A 32 5.42 9.45 -7.17
C SER A 32 3.98 8.94 -7.34
N ARG A 33 3.37 9.23 -8.50
CA ARG A 33 1.96 8.85 -8.77
C ARG A 33 1.76 7.34 -8.56
N PRO A 34 0.81 6.92 -7.68
CA PRO A 34 0.60 5.51 -7.40
C PRO A 34 -0.07 4.79 -8.57
N GLN A 35 0.14 3.48 -8.62
CA GLN A 35 -0.45 2.56 -9.59
C GLN A 35 -1.29 1.53 -8.86
N THR A 36 -2.56 1.39 -9.24
CA THR A 36 -3.47 0.42 -8.61
C THR A 36 -3.10 -1.00 -9.04
N ILE A 37 -2.93 -1.90 -8.07
CA ILE A 37 -2.73 -3.34 -8.25
C ILE A 37 -4.08 -4.05 -8.13
N VAL A 38 -4.81 -3.76 -7.06
CA VAL A 38 -6.15 -4.29 -6.77
C VAL A 38 -7.03 -3.15 -6.33
N SER A 39 -8.31 -3.17 -6.71
CA SER A 39 -9.27 -2.17 -6.27
C SER A 39 -10.57 -2.78 -5.77
N GLY A 40 -11.21 -2.08 -4.84
CA GLY A 40 -12.56 -2.38 -4.39
C GLY A 40 -12.68 -3.62 -3.51
N ILE A 41 -11.69 -3.88 -2.67
CA ILE A 41 -11.77 -4.93 -1.64
C ILE A 41 -12.71 -4.43 -0.56
N GLN A 42 -13.89 -5.03 -0.42
CA GLN A 42 -14.89 -4.59 0.55
C GLN A 42 -14.44 -4.85 1.98
N GLU A 43 -14.51 -3.83 2.84
CA GLU A 43 -14.23 -3.97 4.27
C GLU A 43 -15.34 -4.73 5.00
N GLN A 44 -16.58 -4.56 4.52
CA GLN A 44 -17.78 -5.13 5.09
C GLN A 44 -18.71 -5.60 3.97
N ASP A 45 -19.58 -6.57 4.27
CA ASP A 45 -20.63 -6.97 3.33
C ASP A 45 -21.54 -5.77 3.06
N SER A 46 -21.72 -5.44 1.79
CA SER A 46 -22.57 -4.33 1.36
C SER A 46 -24.03 -4.43 1.83
N ARG A 47 -24.49 -5.63 2.22
CA ARG A 47 -25.83 -5.85 2.80
C ARG A 47 -25.94 -5.40 4.25
N ASP A 48 -24.82 -5.35 4.96
CA ASP A 48 -24.76 -5.03 6.39
C ASP A 48 -24.45 -3.55 6.65
N VAL A 49 -24.10 -2.78 5.61
CA VAL A 49 -23.80 -1.35 5.71
C VAL A 49 -25.03 -0.52 5.35
N PRO A 50 -25.58 0.29 6.27
CA PRO A 50 -26.69 1.19 5.97
C PRO A 50 -26.21 2.41 5.18
N GLY A 51 -26.93 2.74 4.10
CA GLY A 51 -26.68 3.92 3.26
C GLY A 51 -25.82 3.64 2.02
N ASP A 52 -25.49 4.71 1.29
CA ASP A 52 -24.86 4.60 -0.03
C ASP A 52 -23.32 4.69 0.01
N LEU A 53 -22.69 4.48 1.16
CA LEU A 53 -21.23 4.60 1.32
C LEU A 53 -20.63 3.26 1.74
N LEU A 54 -19.75 2.73 0.90
CA LEU A 54 -19.01 1.52 1.20
C LEU A 54 -17.53 1.84 1.42
N ALA A 55 -17.01 1.32 2.54
CA ALA A 55 -15.59 1.30 2.80
C ALA A 55 -14.94 0.17 2.01
N GLU A 56 -13.96 0.54 1.18
CA GLU A 56 -13.21 -0.37 0.35
C GLU A 56 -11.71 -0.13 0.54
N TRP A 57 -10.92 -1.17 0.30
CA TRP A 57 -9.47 -1.10 0.27
C TRP A 57 -8.99 -1.24 -1.17
N ASP A 58 -8.08 -0.36 -1.56
CA ASP A 58 -7.32 -0.45 -2.80
C ASP A 58 -5.87 -0.79 -2.46
N VAL A 59 -5.29 -1.73 -3.18
CA VAL A 59 -3.86 -2.06 -3.10
C VAL A 59 -3.14 -1.28 -4.20
N GLN A 60 -2.15 -0.49 -3.81
CA GLN A 60 -1.46 0.46 -4.67
C GLN A 60 0.05 0.30 -4.57
N PHE A 61 0.73 0.35 -5.71
CA PHE A 61 2.18 0.50 -5.81
C PHE A 61 2.55 1.98 -5.83
N HIS A 62 3.44 2.40 -4.93
CA HIS A 62 3.98 3.76 -4.80
C HIS A 62 5.44 3.76 -5.26
N PRO A 63 5.73 4.17 -6.51
CA PRO A 63 7.09 4.14 -7.05
C PRO A 63 8.03 5.06 -6.28
N ALA A 64 9.30 4.65 -6.14
CA ALA A 64 10.35 5.52 -5.66
C ALA A 64 10.63 6.63 -6.69
N THR A 65 10.80 7.86 -6.23
CA THR A 65 11.04 9.07 -7.02
C THR A 65 12.44 9.08 -7.65
N SER A 66 13.38 8.29 -7.14
CA SER A 66 14.74 8.17 -7.71
C SER A 66 14.83 7.30 -8.97
N ALA A 67 13.71 6.83 -9.52
CA ALA A 67 13.68 5.98 -10.72
C ALA A 67 13.96 6.73 -12.05
N ASP A 68 14.33 8.01 -12.01
CA ASP A 68 14.61 8.85 -13.19
C ASP A 68 16.04 8.75 -13.74
N THR A 69 16.83 7.72 -13.39
CA THR A 69 18.16 7.55 -14.00
C THR A 69 18.44 6.11 -14.44
N ASN A 70 18.52 5.97 -15.77
CA ASN A 70 18.96 4.84 -16.58
C ASN A 70 17.87 3.85 -17.00
N ASP A 71 17.66 3.81 -18.32
CA ASP A 71 16.75 3.03 -19.18
C ASP A 71 16.81 1.48 -19.00
N THR A 72 17.39 0.99 -17.91
CA THR A 72 17.54 -0.43 -17.56
C THR A 72 17.35 -0.72 -16.07
N SER A 73 17.09 0.28 -15.23
CA SER A 73 16.90 0.09 -13.80
C SER A 73 15.44 -0.23 -13.49
N GLU A 74 15.19 -1.45 -13.00
CA GLU A 74 13.85 -1.92 -12.67
C GLU A 74 13.17 -0.95 -11.67
N VAL A 75 11.91 -0.58 -11.93
CA VAL A 75 11.17 0.36 -11.08
C VAL A 75 10.91 -0.29 -9.71
N VAL A 76 11.43 0.32 -8.65
CA VAL A 76 11.25 -0.09 -7.26
C VAL A 76 10.24 0.82 -6.56
N GLY A 77 9.48 0.29 -5.61
CA GLY A 77 8.52 1.07 -4.84
C GLY A 77 7.86 0.28 -3.71
N ASP A 78 6.91 0.91 -3.04
CA ASP A 78 6.20 0.32 -1.90
C ASP A 78 4.82 -0.18 -2.32
N VAL A 79 4.32 -1.18 -1.61
CA VAL A 79 2.95 -1.67 -1.78
C VAL A 79 2.14 -1.29 -0.55
N LEU A 80 1.10 -0.50 -0.77
CA LEU A 80 0.19 0.00 0.26
C LEU A 80 -1.21 -0.56 0.07
N ALA A 81 -1.91 -0.86 1.16
CA ALA A 81 -3.36 -0.93 1.17
C ALA A 81 -3.90 0.41 1.68
N CYS A 82 -4.66 1.09 0.83
CA CYS A 82 -5.26 2.39 1.09
C CYS A 82 -6.77 2.21 1.24
N ARG A 83 -7.32 2.64 2.37
CA ARG A 83 -8.77 2.65 2.57
C ARG A 83 -9.39 3.82 1.82
N THR A 84 -10.52 3.59 1.17
CA THR A 84 -11.27 4.55 0.38
C THR A 84 -12.76 4.41 0.69
N LEU A 85 -13.50 5.51 0.61
CA LEU A 85 -14.97 5.50 0.65
C LEU A 85 -15.52 5.69 -0.76
N ARG A 86 -16.36 4.76 -1.23
CA ARG A 86 -17.02 4.82 -2.54
C ARG A 86 -18.54 4.84 -2.40
N ARG A 87 -19.22 5.56 -3.31
CA ARG A 87 -20.69 5.57 -3.37
C ARG A 87 -21.25 4.31 -4.06
N ASP A 88 -22.40 3.83 -3.58
CA ASP A 88 -22.90 2.45 -3.62
C ASP A 88 -23.33 1.80 -4.96
N ARG A 89 -23.29 0.46 -4.89
CA ARG A 89 -23.84 -0.70 -5.63
C ARG A 89 -23.77 -0.78 -7.16
N HIS A 90 -23.95 0.31 -7.90
CA HIS A 90 -24.17 0.22 -9.35
C HIS A 90 -23.19 1.05 -10.21
N SER A 91 -22.46 1.99 -9.61
CA SER A 91 -21.49 2.82 -10.34
C SER A 91 -20.22 3.03 -9.51
N ARG A 92 -19.25 2.13 -9.69
CA ARG A 92 -17.97 2.04 -8.95
C ARG A 92 -16.96 3.17 -9.24
N THR A 93 -17.41 4.37 -9.58
CA THR A 93 -16.54 5.37 -10.24
C THR A 93 -16.13 6.57 -9.37
N ALA A 94 -16.80 6.85 -8.25
CA ALA A 94 -16.51 8.03 -7.43
C ALA A 94 -15.91 7.66 -6.06
N VAL A 95 -14.60 7.89 -5.91
CA VAL A 95 -13.91 7.91 -4.61
C VAL A 95 -14.16 9.26 -3.96
N LEU A 96 -14.75 9.29 -2.76
CA LEU A 96 -15.11 10.53 -2.08
C LEU A 96 -14.00 11.07 -1.19
N GLU A 97 -13.26 10.19 -0.52
CA GLU A 97 -12.19 10.57 0.40
C GLU A 97 -11.08 9.50 0.34
N ALA A 98 -9.95 9.80 -0.29
CA ALA A 98 -8.78 8.90 -0.33
C ALA A 98 -7.74 9.25 0.74
N ASP A 99 -7.67 10.52 1.16
CA ASP A 99 -6.56 11.04 1.97
C ASP A 99 -6.83 11.02 3.48
N SER A 100 -8.09 10.79 3.89
CA SER A 100 -8.55 10.87 5.28
C SER A 100 -8.53 9.54 6.03
N HIS A 101 -7.96 8.49 5.43
CA HIS A 101 -8.12 7.12 5.90
C HIS A 101 -6.79 6.42 6.19
N PRO A 102 -6.82 5.39 7.05
CA PRO A 102 -5.63 4.62 7.36
C PRO A 102 -5.03 3.97 6.13
N VAL A 103 -3.69 3.90 6.13
CA VAL A 103 -2.88 3.28 5.10
C VAL A 103 -2.01 2.21 5.76
N ILE A 104 -1.99 1.03 5.15
CA ILE A 104 -1.19 -0.10 5.61
C ILE A 104 -0.07 -0.34 4.61
N LEU A 105 1.17 -0.32 5.07
CA LEU A 105 2.34 -0.67 4.28
C LEU A 105 2.53 -2.20 4.28
N LEU A 106 2.21 -2.83 3.16
CA LEU A 106 2.27 -4.28 2.98
C LEU A 106 3.70 -4.75 2.68
N ALA A 107 4.40 -4.05 1.79
CA ALA A 107 5.79 -4.35 1.42
C ALA A 107 6.56 -3.08 1.05
N THR A 108 7.88 -3.10 1.29
CA THR A 108 8.79 -1.99 0.99
C THR A 108 9.76 -2.35 -0.11
N ASP A 109 10.07 -1.39 -0.97
CA ASP A 109 11.16 -1.48 -1.95
C ASP A 109 11.10 -2.75 -2.81
N VAL A 110 9.91 -3.10 -3.27
CA VAL A 110 9.66 -4.20 -4.19
C VAL A 110 9.78 -3.75 -5.63
N LEU A 111 10.22 -4.66 -6.50
CA LEU A 111 10.18 -4.47 -7.94
C LEU A 111 8.72 -4.36 -8.40
N LYS A 112 8.43 -3.40 -9.28
CA LYS A 112 7.10 -3.19 -9.86
C LYS A 112 6.51 -4.48 -10.44
N VAL A 113 7.34 -5.29 -11.11
CA VAL A 113 6.91 -6.56 -11.73
C VAL A 113 6.48 -7.61 -10.69
N ARG A 114 6.95 -7.51 -9.45
CA ARG A 114 6.60 -8.40 -8.32
C ARG A 114 5.55 -7.81 -7.38
N ALA A 115 5.04 -6.61 -7.68
CA ALA A 115 4.08 -5.95 -6.80
C ALA A 115 2.77 -6.75 -6.68
N GLY A 116 2.38 -7.49 -7.73
CA GLY A 116 1.25 -8.42 -7.70
C GLY A 116 1.48 -9.63 -6.78
N ASP A 117 2.70 -10.17 -6.74
CA ASP A 117 3.06 -11.32 -5.91
C ASP A 117 2.85 -11.03 -4.41
N VAL A 118 3.05 -9.78 -4.00
CA VAL A 118 2.77 -9.33 -2.61
C VAL A 118 1.30 -9.56 -2.26
N TRP A 119 0.39 -9.22 -3.19
CA TRP A 119 -1.05 -9.45 -2.99
C TRP A 119 -1.41 -10.93 -2.99
N GLU A 120 -0.84 -11.73 -3.90
CA GLU A 120 -1.06 -13.19 -3.87
C GLU A 120 -0.63 -13.81 -2.55
N LYS A 121 0.50 -13.35 -1.99
CA LYS A 121 0.98 -13.81 -0.69
C LYS A 121 0.01 -13.42 0.44
N VAL A 122 -0.48 -12.18 0.44
CA VAL A 122 -1.52 -11.72 1.39
C VAL A 122 -2.72 -12.67 1.35
N MET A 123 -3.22 -13.00 0.16
CA MET A 123 -4.38 -13.86 -0.01
C MET A 123 -4.12 -15.29 0.48
N ARG A 124 -2.95 -15.88 0.15
CA ARG A 124 -2.60 -17.23 0.62
C ARG A 124 -2.49 -17.30 2.15
N THR A 125 -1.90 -16.29 2.79
CA THR A 125 -1.84 -16.22 4.26
C THR A 125 -3.25 -16.18 4.85
N VAL A 126 -4.15 -15.38 4.29
CA VAL A 126 -5.56 -15.28 4.74
C VAL A 126 -6.32 -16.58 4.52
N GLU A 127 -6.18 -17.23 3.36
CA GLU A 127 -6.78 -18.53 3.06
C GLU A 127 -6.29 -19.64 4.01
N GLY A 128 -5.04 -19.53 4.48
CA GLY A 128 -4.48 -20.39 5.51
C GLY A 128 -4.97 -20.09 6.94
N GLY A 129 -5.89 -19.14 7.12
CA GLY A 129 -6.38 -18.69 8.43
C GLY A 129 -5.46 -17.69 9.14
N GLY A 130 -4.47 -17.15 8.42
CA GLY A 130 -3.57 -16.12 8.91
C GLY A 130 -4.25 -14.75 9.00
N THR A 131 -3.66 -13.89 9.81
CA THR A 131 -4.10 -12.53 10.07
C THR A 131 -3.29 -11.52 9.26
N LEU A 132 -3.75 -10.27 9.19
CA LEU A 132 -2.97 -9.17 8.61
C LEU A 132 -1.60 -9.02 9.27
N SER A 133 -1.48 -9.30 10.58
CA SER A 133 -0.19 -9.27 11.28
C SER A 133 0.79 -10.30 10.71
N ASP A 134 0.31 -11.49 10.34
CA ASP A 134 1.11 -12.55 9.74
C ASP A 134 1.61 -12.13 8.35
N VAL A 135 0.74 -11.53 7.54
CA VAL A 135 1.08 -10.96 6.23
C VAL A 135 2.19 -9.90 6.34
N LEU A 136 2.11 -9.03 7.34
CA LEU A 136 3.14 -8.04 7.59
C LEU A 136 4.45 -8.72 8.04
N PHE A 137 4.38 -9.71 8.92
CA PHE A 137 5.57 -10.42 9.39
C PHE A 137 6.29 -11.19 8.27
N GLU A 138 5.56 -11.87 7.39
CA GLU A 138 6.16 -12.65 6.31
C GLU A 138 6.90 -11.79 5.27
N ASN A 139 6.55 -10.52 5.13
CA ASN A 139 7.24 -9.57 4.25
C ASN A 139 8.41 -8.84 4.95
N GLN A 140 8.75 -9.21 6.20
CA GLN A 140 9.99 -8.78 6.88
C GLN A 140 11.16 -9.71 6.61
N ARG A 141 10.89 -10.99 6.33
CA ARG A 141 11.93 -11.95 5.98
C ARG A 141 12.45 -11.59 4.59
N ARG A 142 13.59 -10.90 4.54
CA ARG A 142 14.46 -10.97 3.35
C ARG A 142 14.66 -12.45 3.09
N GLU A 143 14.22 -12.94 1.94
CA GLU A 143 14.66 -14.26 1.48
C GLU A 143 16.20 -14.24 1.50
N PRO A 144 16.85 -15.25 2.08
CA PRO A 144 18.30 -15.33 2.17
C PRO A 144 18.97 -15.38 0.80
#